data_AF-A0A6H1ZPC3-F1
#
_entry.id   AF-A0A6H1ZPC3-F1
#
_cell.length_a   1.000
_cell.length_b   1.000
_cell.length_c   1.000
_cell.angle_alpha   90.00
_cell.angle_beta   90.00
_cell.angle_gamma   90.00
#
_symmetry.space_group_name_H-M   'P 1'
#
loop_
_entity.id
_entity.type
_entity.pdbx_description
1 polymer ?
#
loop_
_entity_poly.entity_id
_entity_poly.type
_entity_poly.pdbx_seq_one_letter_code
_entity_poly.pdbx_strand_id
1 'polypeptide(L)'
;MPRTLPKQLDYIAKKDAVMVPDRGFAKQLKTLRGTLDVVWDWGSSKWKIWDFPKDSEPYHVLTVETKDKTYREVGADILLQLQKSLSLEYDKIEAYLDACDAQLRRRREKDFRNKIDSITRETFNYARGVLQVQVPRAAKVANVARSEDA
;
A
#
# COMPACT_ATOMS: atom_id res chain seq x y z
N MET A 1 19.71 6.62 -27.54
CA MET A 1 19.87 5.28 -26.94
C MET A 1 18.50 4.63 -26.89
N PRO A 2 18.30 3.40 -27.41
CA PRO A 2 17.01 2.74 -27.25
C PRO A 2 16.83 2.47 -25.75
N ARG A 3 15.79 3.05 -25.15
CA ARG A 3 15.39 2.72 -23.78
C ARG A 3 14.98 1.26 -23.81
N THR A 4 15.84 0.39 -23.31
CA THR A 4 15.53 -1.02 -23.10
C THR A 4 14.26 -1.11 -22.25
N LEU A 5 13.20 -1.72 -22.82
CA LEU A 5 11.93 -1.90 -22.13
C LEU A 5 12.20 -2.75 -20.87
N PRO A 6 11.64 -2.38 -19.71
CA PRO A 6 12.02 -3.05 -18.47
C PRO A 6 11.40 -4.45 -18.44
N LYS A 7 12.18 -5.46 -18.05
CA LYS A 7 11.71 -6.84 -17.94
C LYS A 7 10.99 -7.04 -16.61
N GLN A 8 10.12 -8.06 -16.52
CA GLN A 8 9.41 -8.40 -15.27
C GLN A 8 10.37 -8.54 -14.07
N LEU A 9 11.57 -9.11 -14.31
CA LEU A 9 12.63 -9.23 -13.32
C LEU A 9 13.28 -7.90 -12.95
N ASP A 10 13.38 -6.92 -13.86
CA ASP A 10 13.88 -5.58 -13.54
C ASP A 10 12.97 -4.88 -12.54
N TYR A 11 11.65 -5.04 -12.65
CA TYR A 11 10.69 -4.49 -11.68
C TYR A 11 10.70 -5.19 -10.32
N ILE A 12 11.05 -6.49 -10.29
CA ILE A 12 11.09 -7.28 -9.04
C ILE A 12 12.44 -7.11 -8.33
N ALA A 13 13.54 -7.01 -9.10
CA ALA A 13 14.92 -7.03 -8.58
C ALA A 13 15.51 -5.64 -8.39
N LYS A 14 15.24 -4.67 -9.28
CA LYS A 14 15.58 -3.28 -9.03
C LYS A 14 14.50 -2.70 -8.15
N LYS A 15 14.81 -2.54 -6.87
CA LYS A 15 14.25 -1.47 -6.03
C LYS A 15 14.63 -0.11 -6.64
N ASP A 16 14.22 0.15 -7.89
CA ASP A 16 14.32 1.47 -8.47
C ASP A 16 13.49 2.34 -7.54
N ALA A 17 14.11 3.33 -6.89
CA ALA A 17 13.54 4.01 -5.74
C ALA A 17 12.18 4.69 -6.01
N VAL A 18 11.77 4.73 -7.29
CA VAL A 18 10.56 5.35 -7.81
C VAL A 18 9.47 4.32 -8.15
N MET A 19 9.77 3.01 -8.30
CA MET A 19 8.80 2.01 -8.74
C MET A 19 8.70 0.80 -7.80
N VAL A 20 7.51 0.55 -7.23
CA VAL A 20 7.28 -0.57 -6.30
C VAL A 20 6.07 -1.41 -6.73
N PRO A 21 6.17 -2.75 -6.77
CA PRO A 21 5.01 -3.59 -7.07
C PRO A 21 4.00 -3.61 -5.91
N ASP A 22 2.73 -3.32 -6.19
CA ASP A 22 1.65 -3.53 -5.21
C ASP A 22 1.27 -5.02 -5.21
N ARG A 23 1.76 -5.76 -4.21
CA ARG A 23 1.56 -7.21 -4.12
C ARG A 23 0.10 -7.62 -3.95
N GLY A 24 -0.73 -6.78 -3.34
CA GLY A 24 -2.14 -7.07 -3.12
C GLY A 24 -2.91 -6.97 -4.43
N PHE A 25 -2.78 -5.82 -5.09
CA PHE A 25 -3.43 -5.58 -6.36
C PHE A 25 -2.86 -6.42 -7.50
N ALA A 26 -1.56 -6.73 -7.50
CA ALA A 26 -0.96 -7.66 -8.46
C ALA A 26 -1.62 -9.05 -8.40
N LYS A 27 -1.91 -9.55 -7.19
CA LYS A 27 -2.60 -10.84 -7.02
C LYS A 27 -4.03 -10.77 -7.56
N GLN A 28 -4.72 -9.65 -7.34
CA GLN A 28 -6.04 -9.41 -7.88
C GLN A 28 -6.02 -9.32 -9.41
N LEU A 29 -5.10 -8.57 -10.03
CA LEU A 29 -4.98 -8.50 -11.50
C LEU A 29 -4.70 -9.84 -12.16
N LYS A 30 -3.89 -10.68 -11.50
CA LYS A 30 -3.56 -12.02 -12.00
C LYS A 30 -4.76 -12.96 -12.04
N THR A 31 -5.87 -12.65 -11.34
CA THR A 31 -7.13 -13.40 -11.51
C THR A 31 -7.78 -13.12 -12.85
N LEU A 32 -7.62 -11.91 -13.41
CA LEU A 32 -8.10 -11.57 -14.75
C LEU A 32 -7.24 -12.22 -15.83
N ARG A 33 -5.92 -12.05 -15.73
CA ARG A 33 -4.97 -12.64 -16.66
C ARG A 33 -3.61 -12.77 -15.97
N GLY A 34 -3.06 -13.98 -15.94
CA GLY A 34 -1.84 -14.29 -15.17
C GLY A 34 -0.57 -13.54 -15.61
N THR A 35 -0.58 -12.95 -16.79
CA THR A 35 0.52 -12.15 -17.36
C THR A 35 0.46 -10.67 -16.96
N LEU A 36 -0.65 -10.21 -16.36
CA LEU A 36 -0.79 -8.83 -15.91
C LEU A 36 -0.03 -8.59 -14.60
N ASP A 37 0.59 -7.42 -14.49
CA ASP A 37 1.18 -6.94 -13.24
C ASP A 37 0.98 -5.43 -13.07
N VAL A 38 1.12 -4.95 -11.83
CA VAL A 38 0.98 -3.53 -11.47
C VAL A 38 2.28 -2.98 -10.89
N VAL A 39 2.61 -1.78 -11.33
CA VAL A 39 3.76 -1.02 -10.82
C VAL A 39 3.26 0.32 -10.27
N TRP A 40 3.55 0.60 -8.99
CA TRP A 40 3.36 1.91 -8.39
C TRP A 40 4.50 2.83 -8.77
N ASP A 41 4.20 3.95 -9.42
CA ASP A 41 5.13 5.04 -9.65
C ASP A 41 5.01 6.07 -8.51
N TRP A 42 5.95 6.05 -7.56
CA TRP A 42 6.00 6.93 -6.40
C TRP A 42 6.11 8.41 -6.77
N GLY A 43 6.86 8.73 -7.85
CA GLY A 43 7.11 10.11 -8.25
C GLY A 43 5.86 10.80 -8.80
N SER A 44 4.93 10.03 -9.38
CA SER A 44 3.73 10.57 -10.02
C SER A 44 2.41 10.12 -9.38
N SER A 45 2.45 9.28 -8.33
CA SER A 45 1.26 8.71 -7.68
C SER A 45 0.31 8.05 -8.69
N LYS A 46 0.89 7.20 -9.55
CA LYS A 46 0.18 6.50 -10.64
C LYS A 46 0.44 5.00 -10.60
N TRP A 47 -0.60 4.22 -10.91
CA TRP A 47 -0.48 2.79 -11.20
C TRP A 47 -0.22 2.61 -12.67
N LYS A 48 0.78 1.80 -13.02
CA LYS A 48 1.03 1.37 -14.39
C LYS A 48 0.76 -0.11 -14.47
N ILE A 49 -0.17 -0.49 -15.34
CA ILE A 49 -0.52 -1.88 -15.60
C ILE A 49 0.22 -2.32 -16.85
N TRP A 50 0.91 -3.44 -16.74
CA TRP A 50 1.73 -4.02 -17.78
C TRP A 50 1.30 -5.45 -18.04
N ASP A 51 1.42 -5.89 -19.28
CA ASP A 51 1.25 -7.27 -19.68
C ASP A 51 2.64 -7.86 -19.97
N PHE A 52 2.95 -8.97 -19.30
CA PHE A 52 4.21 -9.72 -19.43
C PHE A 52 3.95 -11.11 -20.03
N PRO A 53 3.65 -11.19 -21.33
CA PRO A 53 3.52 -12.47 -22.02
C PRO A 53 4.84 -13.25 -22.03
N LYS A 54 4.76 -14.59 -22.10
CA LYS A 54 5.95 -15.46 -22.11
C LYS A 54 6.70 -15.42 -23.44
N ASP A 55 5.95 -15.28 -24.54
CA ASP A 55 6.44 -15.46 -25.91
C ASP A 55 6.57 -14.14 -26.69
N SER A 56 6.29 -13.00 -26.07
CA SER A 56 6.38 -11.68 -26.72
C SER A 56 6.91 -10.61 -25.77
N GLU A 57 7.24 -9.45 -26.34
CA GLU A 57 7.78 -8.35 -25.54
C GLU A 57 6.73 -7.78 -24.57
N PRO A 58 7.13 -7.45 -23.32
CA PRO A 58 6.25 -6.77 -22.38
C PRO A 58 5.78 -5.43 -22.93
N TYR A 59 4.50 -5.13 -22.72
CA TYR A 59 3.92 -3.87 -23.16
C TYR A 59 3.04 -3.24 -22.09
N HIS A 60 3.00 -1.92 -22.12
CA HIS A 60 2.20 -1.11 -21.20
C HIS A 60 0.75 -1.14 -21.64
N VAL A 61 -0.15 -1.53 -20.73
CA VAL A 61 -1.58 -1.62 -21.02
C VAL A 61 -2.26 -0.28 -20.72
N LEU A 62 -2.09 0.23 -19.50
CA LEU A 62 -2.75 1.47 -19.07
C LEU A 62 -2.05 2.09 -17.84
N THR A 63 -2.21 3.39 -17.69
CA THR A 63 -1.78 4.14 -16.49
C THR A 63 -3.01 4.74 -15.81
N VAL A 64 -3.15 4.53 -14.50
CA VAL A 64 -4.24 5.08 -13.68
C VAL A 64 -3.70 6.03 -12.65
N GLU A 65 -4.31 7.20 -12.55
CA GLU A 65 -4.09 8.12 -11.45
C GLU A 65 -4.81 7.62 -10.19
N THR A 66 -4.05 7.48 -9.11
CA THR A 66 -4.56 6.98 -7.84
C THR A 66 -4.73 8.07 -6.79
N LYS A 67 -4.34 9.30 -7.12
CA LYS A 67 -4.52 10.45 -6.24
C LYS A 67 -6.02 10.66 -6.02
N ASP A 68 -6.41 10.89 -4.76
CA ASP A 68 -7.79 11.15 -4.32
C ASP A 68 -8.81 10.04 -4.67
N LYS A 69 -8.36 8.85 -5.07
CA LYS A 69 -9.21 7.70 -5.35
C LYS A 69 -9.08 6.61 -4.29
N THR A 70 -10.20 6.02 -3.94
CA THR A 70 -10.25 4.81 -3.12
C THR A 70 -9.78 3.60 -3.93
N TYR A 71 -9.33 2.56 -3.20
CA TYR A 71 -8.91 1.30 -3.81
C TYR A 71 -10.00 0.69 -4.71
N ARG A 72 -11.28 0.83 -4.33
CA ARG A 72 -12.41 0.33 -5.09
C ARG A 72 -12.60 1.09 -6.41
N GLU A 73 -12.51 2.42 -6.37
CA GLU A 73 -12.61 3.27 -7.57
C GLU A 73 -11.46 2.98 -8.53
N VAL A 74 -10.23 2.89 -8.04
CA VAL A 74 -9.08 2.51 -8.86
C VAL A 74 -9.27 1.12 -9.47
N GLY A 75 -9.73 0.15 -8.68
CA GLY A 75 -9.99 -1.21 -9.16
C GLY A 75 -11.08 -1.29 -10.24
N ALA A 76 -12.13 -0.48 -10.12
CA ALA A 76 -13.22 -0.40 -11.09
C ALA A 76 -12.77 0.29 -12.39
N ASP A 77 -12.03 1.40 -12.31
CA ASP A 77 -11.49 2.11 -13.47
C ASP A 77 -10.58 1.19 -14.30
N ILE A 78 -9.73 0.42 -13.62
CA ILE A 78 -8.83 -0.54 -14.27
C ILE A 78 -9.63 -1.65 -14.95
N LEU A 79 -10.62 -2.23 -14.27
CA LEU A 79 -11.46 -3.27 -14.85
C LEU A 79 -12.19 -2.77 -16.11
N LEU A 80 -12.78 -1.58 -16.05
CA LEU A 80 -13.48 -0.96 -17.19
C LEU A 80 -12.55 -0.69 -18.38
N GLN A 81 -11.32 -0.23 -18.12
CA GLN A 81 -10.35 0.01 -19.17
C GLN A 81 -9.81 -1.30 -19.76
N LEU A 82 -9.57 -2.32 -18.93
CA LEU A 82 -9.15 -3.65 -19.39
C LEU A 82 -10.25 -4.33 -20.20
N GLN A 83 -11.52 -4.17 -19.84
CA GLN A 83 -12.63 -4.73 -20.61
C GLN A 83 -12.73 -4.14 -22.03
N LYS A 84 -12.25 -2.90 -22.24
CA LYS A 84 -12.20 -2.28 -23.57
C LYS A 84 -11.06 -2.80 -24.43
N SER A 85 -9.95 -3.21 -23.82
CA SER A 85 -8.72 -3.63 -24.53
C SER A 85 -8.54 -5.14 -24.58
N LEU A 86 -9.21 -5.89 -23.71
CA LEU A 86 -9.11 -7.33 -23.57
C LEU A 86 -10.51 -7.96 -23.54
N SER A 87 -10.66 -9.10 -24.21
CA SER A 87 -11.81 -9.96 -24.00
C SER A 87 -11.63 -10.68 -22.67
N LEU A 88 -12.38 -10.25 -21.66
CA LEU A 88 -12.37 -10.83 -20.31
C LEU A 88 -13.57 -11.76 -20.15
N GLU A 89 -13.31 -12.97 -19.64
CA GLU A 89 -14.36 -13.93 -19.29
C GLU A 89 -15.12 -13.46 -18.05
N TYR A 90 -16.43 -13.74 -18.00
CA TYR A 90 -17.31 -13.33 -16.90
C TYR A 90 -16.83 -13.86 -15.54
N ASP A 91 -16.48 -15.15 -15.45
CA ASP A 91 -15.99 -15.79 -14.23
C ASP A 91 -14.72 -15.13 -13.67
N LYS A 92 -13.88 -14.58 -14.55
CA LYS A 92 -12.65 -13.88 -14.16
C LYS A 92 -12.96 -12.51 -13.58
N ILE A 93 -13.99 -11.85 -14.09
CA ILE A 93 -14.49 -10.57 -13.59
C ILE A 93 -15.07 -10.75 -12.19
N GLU A 94 -15.88 -11.78 -11.97
CA GLU A 94 -16.41 -12.10 -10.63
C GLU A 94 -15.28 -12.37 -9.64
N ALA A 95 -14.33 -13.24 -9.99
CA ALA A 95 -13.18 -13.54 -9.14
C ALA A 95 -12.32 -12.30 -8.82
N TYR A 96 -12.22 -11.35 -9.75
CA TYR A 96 -11.53 -10.09 -9.54
C TYR A 96 -12.26 -9.19 -8.52
N LEU A 97 -13.59 -9.11 -8.60
CA LEU A 97 -14.41 -8.34 -7.68
C LEU A 97 -14.39 -8.95 -6.27
N ASP A 98 -14.50 -10.27 -6.15
CA ASP A 98 -14.39 -10.98 -4.87
C ASP A 98 -13.03 -10.76 -4.20
N ALA A 99 -11.95 -10.79 -5.00
CA ALA A 99 -10.61 -10.49 -4.50
C ALA A 99 -10.49 -9.04 -4.00
N CYS A 100 -11.15 -8.08 -4.67
CA CYS A 100 -11.22 -6.69 -4.25
C CYS A 100 -11.88 -6.57 -2.86
N ASP A 101 -13.05 -7.19 -2.69
CA ASP A 101 -13.82 -7.14 -1.44
C ASP A 101 -13.09 -7.84 -0.29
N ALA A 102 -12.46 -8.99 -0.56
CA ALA A 102 -11.61 -9.68 0.41
C ALA A 102 -10.44 -8.80 0.87
N GLN A 103 -9.82 -8.05 -0.04
CA GLN A 103 -8.73 -7.14 0.30
C GLN A 103 -9.20 -5.95 1.14
N LEU A 104 -10.36 -5.36 0.81
CA LEU A 104 -10.97 -4.29 1.60
C LEU A 104 -11.31 -4.77 3.02
N ARG A 105 -11.88 -5.97 3.15
CA ARG A 105 -12.19 -6.58 4.45
C ARG A 105 -10.94 -6.80 5.28
N ARG A 106 -9.87 -7.35 4.70
CA ARG A 106 -8.57 -7.54 5.39
C ARG A 106 -7.96 -6.23 5.86
N ARG A 107 -8.03 -5.17 5.06
CA ARG A 107 -7.53 -3.84 5.45
C ARG A 107 -8.32 -3.29 6.64
N ARG A 108 -9.66 -3.31 6.56
CA ARG A 108 -10.53 -2.87 7.66
C ARG A 108 -10.27 -3.65 8.95
N GLU A 109 -10.12 -4.97 8.86
CA GLU A 109 -9.84 -5.82 10.01
C GLU A 109 -8.46 -5.50 10.63
N LYS A 110 -7.44 -5.27 9.79
CA LYS A 110 -6.12 -4.86 10.25
C LYS A 110 -6.15 -3.49 10.93
N ASP A 111 -6.84 -2.52 10.35
CA ASP A 111 -6.97 -1.17 10.91
C ASP A 111 -7.71 -1.20 12.25
N PHE A 112 -8.74 -2.03 12.35
CA PHE A 112 -9.46 -2.26 13.60
C PHE A 112 -8.56 -2.89 14.68
N ARG A 113 -7.79 -3.94 14.34
CA ARG A 113 -6.82 -4.55 15.27
C ARG A 113 -5.76 -3.55 15.73
N ASN A 114 -5.19 -2.79 14.80
CA ASN A 114 -4.21 -1.75 15.12
C ASN A 114 -4.78 -0.69 16.08
N LYS A 115 -6.06 -0.32 15.90
CA LYS A 115 -6.74 0.62 16.79
C LYS A 115 -6.94 0.05 18.19
N ILE A 116 -7.36 -1.21 18.30
CA ILE A 116 -7.46 -1.90 19.60
C ILE A 116 -6.09 -1.98 20.27
N ASP A 117 -5.04 -2.35 19.53
CA ASP A 117 -3.69 -2.43 20.06
C ASP A 117 -3.19 -1.07 20.56
N SER A 118 -3.48 0.02 19.85
CA SER A 118 -3.16 1.39 20.28
C SER A 118 -3.86 1.73 21.59
N ILE A 119 -5.18 1.53 21.65
CA ILE A 119 -5.98 1.80 22.86
C ILE A 119 -5.49 0.94 24.03
N THR A 120 -5.16 -0.32 23.77
CA THR A 120 -4.67 -1.25 24.82
C THR A 120 -3.31 -0.81 25.35
N ARG A 121 -2.39 -0.38 24.48
CA ARG A 121 -1.09 0.17 24.89
C ARG A 121 -1.25 1.46 25.67
N GLU A 122 -2.12 2.37 25.22
CA GLU A 122 -2.44 3.61 25.93
C GLU A 122 -3.02 3.32 27.32
N THR A 123 -4.00 2.41 27.40
CA THR A 123 -4.63 2.00 28.66
C THR A 123 -3.64 1.32 29.60
N PHE A 124 -2.77 0.47 29.07
CA PHE A 124 -1.73 -0.20 29.85
C PHE A 124 -0.68 0.79 30.37
N ASN A 125 -0.26 1.76 29.56
CA ASN A 125 0.64 2.84 29.98
C ASN A 125 0.00 3.74 31.04
N TYR A 126 -1.29 4.03 30.90
CA TYR A 126 -2.08 4.76 31.89
C TYR A 126 -2.18 3.97 33.21
N ALA A 127 -2.56 2.69 33.15
CA ALA A 127 -2.70 1.82 34.32
C ALA A 127 -1.37 1.50 35.03
N ARG A 128 -0.24 1.45 34.29
CA ARG A 128 1.11 1.35 34.86
C ARG A 128 1.66 2.66 35.43
N GLY A 129 0.87 3.74 35.47
CA GLY A 129 1.29 5.01 36.04
C GLY A 129 2.32 5.77 35.20
N VAL A 130 2.49 5.41 33.91
CA VAL A 130 3.33 6.16 32.96
C VAL A 130 2.55 7.37 32.40
N LEU A 131 1.79 8.05 33.26
CA LEU A 131 1.67 9.49 33.15
C LEU A 131 3.06 10.01 33.48
N GLN A 132 3.90 10.14 32.46
CA GLN A 132 5.00 11.09 32.51
C GLN A 132 4.37 12.41 32.93
N VAL A 133 4.44 12.72 34.23
CA VAL A 133 4.34 14.07 34.73
C VAL A 133 5.42 14.80 33.93
N GLN A 134 5.01 15.52 32.88
CA GLN A 134 5.85 16.54 32.28
C GLN A 134 6.05 17.58 33.37
N VAL A 135 7.02 17.34 34.24
CA VAL A 135 7.41 18.31 35.23
C VAL A 135 7.93 19.51 34.43
N PRO A 136 7.34 20.70 34.56
CA PRO A 136 7.90 21.89 33.95
C PRO A 136 9.35 22.01 34.38
N ARG A 137 10.28 22.23 33.44
CA ARG A 137 11.73 22.27 33.69
C ARG A 137 12.13 23.18 34.88
N ALA A 138 11.30 24.16 35.22
CA ALA A 138 11.48 25.06 36.36
C ALA A 138 11.53 24.35 37.73
N ALA A 139 10.80 23.24 37.92
CA ALA A 139 10.77 22.57 39.24
C ALA A 139 11.97 21.66 39.50
N LYS A 140 12.75 21.30 38.46
CA LYS A 140 13.94 20.44 38.63
C LYS A 140 15.15 21.19 39.19
N VAL A 141 15.21 22.51 39.00
CA VAL A 141 16.35 23.34 39.44
C VAL A 141 16.25 23.68 40.93
N ALA A 142 15.03 23.81 41.48
CA ALA A 142 14.82 24.18 42.88
C ALA A 142 15.25 23.11 43.89
N ASN A 143 15.24 21.83 43.51
CA ASN A 143 15.64 20.74 44.41
C ASN A 143 17.14 20.42 44.39
N VAL A 144 17.88 20.88 43.37
CA VAL A 144 19.35 20.71 43.32
C VAL A 144 20.04 21.80 44.14
N ALA A 145 19.51 23.03 44.13
CA ALA A 145 20.07 24.13 44.91
C ALA A 145 19.85 24.01 46.44
N ARG A 146 18.93 23.15 46.89
CA ARG A 146 18.68 22.93 48.33
C ARG A 146 19.54 21.82 48.95
N SER A 147 20.24 21.03 48.15
CA SER A 147 21.09 19.93 48.65
C SER A 147 22.58 20.26 48.73
N GLU A 148 22.98 21.49 48.35
CA GLU A 148 24.38 21.93 48.41
C GLU A 148 24.70 22.83 49.63
N ASP A 149 23.69 23.20 50.44
CA ASP A 149 23.83 24.04 51.64
C ASP A 149 23.41 23.35 52.96
N ALA A 150 23.56 22.02 53.06
CA ALA A 150 23.28 21.26 54.29
C ALA A 150 24.46 20.39 54.73
#